data_AF-A0A919R880-F1
#
_entry.id   AF-A0A919R880-F1
#
_cell.length_a   1.000
_cell.length_b   1.000
_cell.length_c   1.000
_cell.angle_alpha   90.00
_cell.angle_beta   90.00
_cell.angle_gamma   90.00
#
_symmetry.space_group_name_H-M   'P 1'
#
loop_
_entity.id
_entity.type
_entity.pdbx_description
1 polymer ?
#
loop_
_entity_poly.entity_id
_entity_poly.type
_entity_poly.pdbx_seq_one_letter_code
_entity_poly.pdbx_strand_id
1 'polypeptide(L)'
;MREEPVGSYTRRVMTTLATGLQAAQELLQDDPGLSLDDAVQLGASAELIDSLGKMGNHEGLSALDLSFKWSPAQPSLPAGIANQIVVPQEQLQRVESGRESLRRRPVIEQDEVIGQVVRLERAEGQEAGVAVIDGHLGPHRRRVKMSLTGRDYHLAIRAHEERRSIKATGEVALESRSWWLRGPIEIRLPLESDS
;
A
#
# COMPACT_ATOMS: atom_id res chain seq x y z
N MET A 1 -26.72 9.96 -3.59
CA MET A 1 -25.32 9.61 -3.31
C MET A 1 -24.47 10.35 -4.34
N ARG A 2 -23.65 11.32 -3.93
CA ARG A 2 -22.77 12.05 -4.86
C ARG A 2 -21.50 11.22 -5.01
N GLU A 3 -21.25 10.69 -6.21
CA GLU A 3 -19.97 10.06 -6.54
C GLU A 3 -18.87 11.12 -6.35
N GLU A 4 -17.93 10.88 -5.44
CA GLU A 4 -16.74 11.72 -5.37
C GLU A 4 -15.94 11.50 -6.66
N PRO A 5 -15.59 12.58 -7.40
CA PRO A 5 -14.86 12.43 -8.64
C PRO A 5 -13.47 11.85 -8.35
N VAL A 6 -13.21 10.65 -8.86
CA VAL A 6 -11.89 10.04 -8.83
C VAL A 6 -10.97 10.92 -9.69
N GLY A 7 -9.97 11.55 -9.06
CA GLY A 7 -9.00 12.38 -9.76
C GLY A 7 -8.28 11.60 -10.87
N SER A 8 -7.75 12.31 -11.87
CA SER A 8 -6.96 11.68 -12.94
C SER A 8 -5.85 10.77 -12.38
N TYR A 9 -5.40 9.77 -13.14
CA TYR A 9 -4.26 8.94 -12.75
C TYR A 9 -3.05 9.78 -12.35
N THR A 10 -2.72 10.81 -13.15
CA THR A 10 -1.68 11.78 -12.84
C THR A 10 -1.89 12.48 -11.50
N ARG A 11 -3.13 12.86 -11.18
CA ARG A 11 -3.47 13.44 -9.87
C ARG A 11 -3.23 12.47 -8.73
N ARG A 12 -3.64 11.21 -8.88
CA ARG A 12 -3.40 10.18 -7.87
C ARG A 12 -1.91 9.97 -7.63
N VAL A 13 -1.11 9.84 -8.69
CA VAL A 13 0.36 9.68 -8.61
C VAL A 13 0.99 10.88 -7.90
N MET A 14 0.65 12.11 -8.31
CA MET A 14 1.21 13.31 -7.70
C MET A 14 0.78 13.48 -6.24
N THR A 15 -0.46 13.12 -5.90
CA THR A 15 -0.94 13.09 -4.51
C THR A 15 -0.12 12.11 -3.67
N THR A 16 0.08 10.88 -4.15
CA THR A 16 0.89 9.87 -3.45
C THR A 16 2.34 10.33 -3.29
N LEU A 17 2.93 10.96 -4.31
CA LEU A 17 4.28 11.50 -4.21
C LEU A 17 4.38 12.60 -3.14
N ALA A 18 3.41 13.53 -3.11
CA ALA A 18 3.38 14.61 -2.13
C ALA A 18 3.20 14.07 -0.69
N THR A 19 2.26 13.14 -0.47
CA THR A 19 2.04 12.54 0.84
C THR A 19 3.24 11.71 1.29
N GLY A 20 3.86 10.96 0.38
CA GLY A 20 5.04 10.15 0.69
C GLY A 20 6.24 11.00 1.06
N LEU A 21 6.46 12.12 0.36
CA LEU A 21 7.52 13.07 0.68
C LEU A 21 7.30 13.77 2.01
N GLN A 22 6.05 14.14 2.32
CA GLN A 22 5.70 14.77 3.59
C GLN A 22 5.95 13.81 4.76
N ALA A 23 5.48 12.56 4.63
CA ALA A 23 5.72 11.51 5.61
C ALA A 23 7.22 11.18 5.75
N ALA A 24 7.97 11.13 4.64
CA ALA A 24 9.41 10.91 4.67
C ALA A 24 10.15 12.05 5.37
N GLN A 25 9.76 13.30 5.13
CA GLN A 25 10.32 14.46 5.82
C GLN A 25 10.04 14.42 7.32
N GLU A 26 8.83 14.03 7.72
CA GLU A 26 8.46 13.89 9.13
C GLU A 26 9.24 12.76 9.82
N LEU A 27 9.41 11.61 9.16
CA LEU A 27 10.23 10.50 9.66
C LEU A 27 11.71 10.87 9.88
N LEU A 28 12.22 11.86 9.15
CA LEU A 28 13.60 12.33 9.28
C LEU A 28 13.78 13.36 10.41
N GLN A 29 12.72 13.71 11.14
CA GLN A 29 12.80 14.58 12.32
C GLN A 29 13.39 13.84 13.53
N ASP A 30 13.82 14.61 14.53
CA ASP A 30 14.38 14.08 15.79
C ASP A 30 13.35 13.30 16.62
N ASP A 31 12.14 13.84 16.68
CA ASP A 31 11.00 13.27 17.38
C ASP A 31 9.82 13.24 16.41
N PRO A 32 9.74 12.22 15.53
CA PRO A 32 8.70 12.14 14.52
C PRO A 32 7.33 11.97 15.20
N GLY A 33 6.40 12.89 14.92
CA GLY A 33 5.01 12.77 15.38
C GLY A 33 4.22 11.66 14.68
N LEU A 34 4.76 11.16 13.57
CA LEU A 34 4.17 10.13 12.73
C LEU A 34 4.81 8.76 13.03
N SER A 35 3.97 7.73 13.19
CA SER A 35 4.47 6.37 13.31
C SER A 35 5.09 5.88 12.00
N LEU A 36 6.03 4.94 12.09
CA LEU A 36 6.64 4.32 10.91
C LEU A 36 5.60 3.60 10.03
N ASP A 37 4.52 3.09 10.61
CA ASP A 37 3.45 2.41 9.88
C ASP A 37 2.59 3.39 9.09
N ASP A 38 2.20 4.50 9.71
CA ASP A 38 1.42 5.56 9.06
C ASP A 38 2.23 6.20 7.92
N ALA A 39 3.53 6.40 8.13
CA ALA A 39 4.40 6.96 7.10
C ALA A 39 4.45 6.10 5.83
N VAL A 40 4.50 4.78 5.98
CA VAL A 40 4.45 3.86 4.82
C VAL A 40 3.08 3.86 4.16
N GLN A 41 1.99 3.92 4.94
CA GLN A 41 0.64 4.04 4.37
C GLN A 41 0.46 5.33 3.55
N LEU A 42 1.17 6.40 3.94
CA LEU A 42 1.21 7.67 3.22
C LEU A 42 2.15 7.67 2.01
N GLY A 43 2.92 6.60 1.79
CA GLY A 43 3.79 6.41 0.63
C GLY A 43 5.27 6.68 0.87
N ALA A 44 5.72 6.79 2.13
CA ALA A 44 7.15 6.83 2.44
C ALA A 44 7.80 5.46 2.18
N SER A 45 8.96 5.46 1.52
CA SER A 45 9.74 4.26 1.25
C SER A 45 11.23 4.49 1.49
N ALA A 46 11.99 3.39 1.63
CA ALA A 46 13.44 3.47 1.79
C ALA A 46 14.11 4.11 0.57
N GLU A 47 13.59 3.85 -0.63
CA GLU A 47 14.06 4.39 -1.91
C GLU A 47 13.79 5.89 -2.00
N LEU A 48 12.66 6.36 -1.47
CA LEU A 48 12.33 7.79 -1.43
C LEU A 48 13.27 8.54 -0.48
N ILE A 49 13.49 8.01 0.72
CA ILE A 49 14.43 8.59 1.71
C ILE A 49 15.87 8.59 1.16
N ASP A 50 16.30 7.50 0.53
CA ASP A 50 17.61 7.40 -0.11
C ASP A 50 17.77 8.43 -1.25
N SER A 51 16.71 8.63 -2.05
CA SER A 51 16.70 9.65 -3.11
C SER A 51 16.82 11.06 -2.55
N LEU A 52 16.13 11.38 -1.43
CA LEU A 52 16.28 12.66 -0.74
C LEU A 52 17.73 12.88 -0.28
N GLY A 53 18.37 11.87 0.33
CA GLY A 53 19.77 11.94 0.72
C GLY A 53 20.71 12.20 -0.45
N LYS A 54 20.51 11.50 -1.58
CA LYS A 54 21.30 11.70 -2.80
C LYS A 54 21.17 13.11 -3.37
N MET A 55 19.95 13.65 -3.41
CA MET A 55 19.70 15.04 -3.86
C MET A 55 20.27 16.07 -2.88
N GLY A 56 20.30 15.74 -1.58
CA GLY A 56 20.83 16.58 -0.52
C GLY A 56 22.35 16.59 -0.42
N ASN A 57 23.04 15.66 -1.08
CA ASN A 57 24.49 15.47 -0.97
C ASN A 57 25.29 16.39 -1.92
N HIS A 58 25.05 17.69 -1.84
CA HIS A 58 25.77 18.72 -2.59
C HIS A 58 26.40 19.74 -1.64
N GLU A 59 27.67 20.10 -1.89
CA GLU A 59 28.36 21.12 -1.10
C GLU A 59 27.62 22.47 -1.18
N GLY A 60 27.38 23.08 -0.02
CA GLY A 60 26.68 24.37 0.09
C GLY A 60 25.14 24.29 0.08
N LEU A 61 24.54 23.10 0.02
CA LEU A 61 23.09 22.93 0.08
C LEU A 61 22.58 22.99 1.52
N SER A 62 21.69 23.94 1.82
CA SER A 62 21.10 24.13 3.16
C SER A 62 19.77 23.39 3.37
N ALA A 63 19.00 23.18 2.30
CA ALA A 63 17.75 22.44 2.31
C ALA A 63 17.33 22.00 0.89
N LEU A 64 16.52 20.97 0.80
CA LEU A 64 15.73 20.66 -0.38
C LEU A 64 14.35 21.30 -0.25
N ASP A 65 13.92 22.05 -1.26
CA ASP A 65 12.60 22.67 -1.33
C ASP A 65 11.81 22.08 -2.49
N LEU A 66 10.73 21.37 -2.16
CA LEU A 66 9.86 20.67 -3.10
C LEU A 66 8.47 21.32 -3.06
N SER A 67 8.09 21.95 -4.17
CA SER A 67 6.82 22.68 -4.28
C SER A 67 5.86 22.00 -5.25
N PHE A 68 4.61 21.82 -4.82
CA PHE A 68 3.53 21.23 -5.59
C PHE A 68 2.50 22.28 -6.00
N LYS A 69 2.16 22.31 -7.29
CA LYS A 69 1.11 23.17 -7.83
C LYS A 69 -0.05 22.31 -8.32
N TRP A 70 -1.21 22.54 -7.73
CA TRP A 70 -2.40 21.74 -7.95
C TRP A 70 -3.38 22.46 -8.87
N SER A 71 -3.80 21.81 -9.95
CA SER A 71 -4.84 22.36 -10.82
C SER A 71 -6.17 22.45 -10.07
N PRO A 72 -6.87 23.60 -10.11
CA PRO A 72 -8.21 23.75 -9.52
C PRO A 72 -9.30 23.04 -10.36
N ALA A 73 -8.98 22.62 -11.59
CA ALA A 73 -9.88 21.86 -12.45
C ALA A 73 -10.00 20.38 -12.06
N GLN A 74 -9.29 19.93 -11.02
CA GLN A 74 -9.32 18.57 -10.50
C GLN A 74 -9.95 18.52 -9.10
N PRO A 75 -10.41 17.34 -8.65
CA PRO A 75 -11.00 17.18 -7.32
C PRO A 75 -10.12 17.74 -6.21
N SER A 76 -10.74 18.30 -5.17
CA SER A 76 -10.04 18.82 -4.00
C SER A 76 -9.11 17.76 -3.40
N LEU A 77 -7.95 18.22 -2.94
CA LEU A 77 -7.01 17.34 -2.23
C LEU A 77 -7.60 16.87 -0.90
N PRO A 78 -7.25 15.67 -0.43
CA PRO A 78 -7.35 15.33 0.97
C PRO A 78 -6.77 16.44 1.86
N ALA A 79 -7.42 16.69 3.00
CA ALA A 79 -6.94 17.67 3.97
C ALA A 79 -5.53 17.30 4.46
N GLY A 80 -4.68 18.31 4.67
CA GLY A 80 -3.34 18.13 5.26
C GLY A 80 -2.20 17.87 4.28
N ILE A 81 -2.47 17.76 2.97
CA ILE A 81 -1.41 17.65 1.95
C ILE A 81 -0.68 19.00 1.81
N ALA A 82 0.63 19.00 2.06
CA ALA A 82 1.46 20.18 1.93
C ALA A 82 1.63 20.61 0.46
N ASN A 83 1.60 21.92 0.22
CA ASN A 83 1.96 22.50 -1.08
C ASN A 83 3.46 22.72 -1.23
N GLN A 84 4.20 22.67 -0.13
CA GLN A 84 5.63 22.86 -0.07
C GLN A 84 6.20 21.96 1.03
N ILE A 85 7.28 21.26 0.72
CA ILE A 85 7.98 20.35 1.63
C ILE A 85 9.43 20.81 1.64
N VAL A 86 9.90 21.25 2.80
CA VAL A 86 11.29 21.66 3.00
C VAL A 86 11.99 20.61 3.85
N VAL A 87 13.10 20.07 3.34
CA VAL A 87 13.93 19.10 4.05
C VAL A 87 15.28 19.76 4.35
N PRO A 88 15.51 20.28 5.57
CA PRO A 88 16.77 20.89 5.97
C PRO A 88 17.94 19.90 5.93
N GLN A 89 19.16 20.43 5.80
CA GLN A 89 20.38 19.63 5.79
C GLN A 89 20.53 18.74 7.03
N GLU A 90 20.10 19.19 8.21
CA GLU A 90 20.08 18.39 9.44
C GLU A 90 19.23 17.11 9.34
N GLN A 91 18.08 17.19 8.68
CA GLN A 91 17.21 16.04 8.46
C GLN A 91 17.80 15.09 7.41
N LEU A 92 18.47 15.64 6.39
CA LEU A 92 19.17 14.85 5.38
C LEU A 92 20.31 14.02 5.95
N GLN A 93 20.96 14.47 7.04
CA GLN A 93 21.97 13.69 7.75
C GLN A 93 21.39 12.44 8.44
N ARG A 94 20.06 12.36 8.60
CA ARG A 94 19.35 11.23 9.23
C ARG A 94 18.86 10.19 8.25
N VAL A 95 19.10 10.40 6.94
CA VAL A 95 18.67 9.51 5.85
C VAL A 95 19.04 8.05 6.10
N GLU A 96 20.26 7.79 6.57
CA GLU A 96 20.70 6.41 6.82
C GLU A 96 19.87 5.74 7.94
N SER A 97 19.63 6.44 9.05
CA SER A 97 18.80 5.93 10.15
C SER A 97 17.34 5.71 9.73
N GLY A 98 16.77 6.65 8.97
CA GLY A 98 15.42 6.54 8.43
C GLY A 98 15.27 5.38 7.46
N ARG A 99 16.25 5.21 6.56
CA ARG A 99 16.32 4.11 5.60
C ARG A 99 16.43 2.76 6.29
N GLU A 100 17.30 2.62 7.28
CA GLU A 100 17.44 1.38 8.05
C GLU A 100 16.19 1.06 8.89
N SER A 101 15.50 2.08 9.39
CA SER A 101 14.21 1.89 10.08
C SER A 101 13.13 1.35 9.13
N LEU A 102 13.05 1.87 7.89
CA LEU A 102 12.13 1.36 6.87
C LEU A 102 12.53 -0.02 6.34
N ARG A 103 13.83 -0.32 6.19
CA ARG A 103 14.33 -1.64 5.72
C ARG A 103 14.27 -2.74 6.74
N ARG A 104 14.35 -2.40 8.04
CA ARG A 104 14.15 -3.37 9.13
C ARG A 104 12.70 -3.84 9.24
N ARG A 105 11.77 -3.17 8.56
CA ARG A 105 10.48 -3.78 8.27
C ARG A 105 10.63 -4.83 7.18
N PRO A 106 9.97 -5.98 7.30
CA PRO A 106 9.61 -6.73 6.11
C PRO A 106 8.64 -5.84 5.31
N VAL A 107 9.17 -5.08 4.34
CA VAL A 107 8.36 -4.48 3.29
C VAL A 107 7.90 -5.64 2.43
N ILE A 108 6.83 -6.30 2.87
CA ILE A 108 6.10 -7.19 2.00
C ILE A 108 5.20 -6.25 1.20
N GLU A 109 5.59 -5.96 -0.04
CA GLU A 109 4.64 -5.39 -1.00
C GLU A 109 3.50 -6.40 -1.14
N GLN A 110 2.41 -6.16 -0.40
CA GLN A 110 1.23 -6.99 -0.45
C GLN A 110 0.31 -6.42 -1.51
N ASP A 111 0.14 -7.18 -2.57
CA ASP A 111 -0.92 -7.00 -3.53
C ASP A 111 -2.28 -7.29 -2.88
N GLU A 112 -3.29 -6.62 -3.41
CA GLU A 112 -4.67 -6.75 -2.97
C GLU A 112 -5.53 -7.35 -4.07
N VAL A 113 -6.33 -8.34 -3.70
CA VAL A 113 -7.35 -8.93 -4.55
C VAL A 113 -8.71 -8.79 -3.87
N ILE A 114 -9.64 -8.09 -4.52
CA ILE A 114 -11.03 -7.98 -4.07
C ILE A 114 -11.91 -8.76 -5.02
N GLY A 115 -12.66 -9.72 -4.49
CA GLY A 115 -13.56 -10.52 -5.31
C GLY A 115 -14.25 -11.64 -4.57
N GLN A 116 -14.91 -12.50 -5.33
CA GLN A 116 -15.68 -13.61 -4.79
C GLN A 116 -14.84 -14.89 -4.75
N VAL A 117 -14.95 -15.65 -3.66
CA VAL A 117 -14.43 -17.02 -3.62
C VAL A 117 -15.29 -17.87 -4.55
N VAL A 118 -14.68 -18.41 -5.61
CA VAL A 118 -15.37 -19.21 -6.64
C VAL A 118 -15.07 -20.70 -6.53
N ARG A 119 -14.02 -21.09 -5.81
CA ARG A 119 -13.62 -22.49 -5.62
C ARG A 119 -12.83 -22.64 -4.31
N LEU A 120 -13.09 -23.74 -3.61
CA LEU A 120 -12.39 -24.18 -2.42
C LEU A 120 -11.98 -25.63 -2.59
N GLU A 121 -10.73 -25.95 -2.29
CA GLU A 121 -10.18 -27.31 -2.37
C GLU A 121 -9.37 -27.59 -1.12
N ARG A 122 -9.70 -28.68 -0.42
CA ARG A 122 -8.88 -29.19 0.68
C ARG A 122 -8.75 -30.69 0.51
N ALA A 123 -7.52 -31.19 0.46
CA ALA A 123 -7.27 -32.62 0.45
C ALA A 123 -7.56 -33.21 1.83
N GLU A 124 -8.02 -34.46 1.85
CA GLU A 124 -8.33 -35.17 3.09
C GLU A 124 -7.09 -35.28 3.99
N GLY A 125 -7.24 -34.94 5.26
CA GLY A 125 -6.14 -34.93 6.24
C GLY A 125 -5.19 -33.72 6.16
N GLN A 126 -5.45 -32.73 5.30
CA GLN A 126 -4.64 -31.50 5.24
C GLN A 126 -5.28 -30.35 6.01
N GLU A 127 -4.49 -29.62 6.81
CA GLU A 127 -4.93 -28.41 7.50
C GLU A 127 -5.08 -27.21 6.53
N ALA A 128 -4.23 -27.15 5.51
CA ALA A 128 -4.26 -26.14 4.48
C ALA A 128 -5.20 -26.53 3.33
N GLY A 129 -5.94 -25.55 2.82
CA GLY A 129 -6.74 -25.68 1.60
C GLY A 129 -6.48 -24.53 0.63
N VAL A 130 -6.74 -24.77 -0.64
CA VAL A 130 -6.61 -23.78 -1.71
C VAL A 130 -7.95 -23.10 -1.94
N ALA A 131 -7.98 -21.78 -1.82
CA ALA A 131 -9.10 -20.95 -2.26
C ALA A 131 -8.77 -20.27 -3.59
N VAL A 132 -9.77 -20.11 -4.45
CA VAL A 132 -9.67 -19.35 -5.69
C VAL A 132 -10.62 -18.17 -5.62
N ILE A 133 -10.07 -16.96 -5.72
CA ILE A 133 -10.83 -15.72 -5.85
C ILE A 133 -10.92 -15.35 -7.33
N ASP A 134 -12.13 -15.03 -7.79
CA ASP A 134 -12.34 -14.28 -9.02
C ASP A 134 -12.61 -12.83 -8.65
N GLY A 135 -11.67 -11.95 -8.98
CA GLY A 135 -11.65 -10.58 -8.47
C GLY A 135 -10.73 -9.67 -9.26
N HIS A 136 -10.56 -8.46 -8.75
CA HIS A 136 -9.68 -7.45 -9.34
C HIS A 136 -8.33 -7.47 -8.65
N LEU A 137 -7.27 -7.66 -9.44
CA LEU A 137 -5.88 -7.41 -9.06
C LEU A 137 -5.43 -6.17 -9.84
N GLY A 138 -5.37 -5.02 -9.16
CA GLY A 138 -5.21 -3.72 -9.82
C GLY A 138 -6.34 -3.46 -10.84
N PRO A 139 -6.04 -3.05 -12.09
CA PRO A 139 -7.06 -2.76 -13.10
C PRO A 139 -7.59 -4.02 -13.81
N HIS A 140 -7.05 -5.20 -13.50
CA HIS A 140 -7.34 -6.43 -14.25
C HIS A 140 -8.17 -7.40 -13.40
N ARG A 141 -9.28 -7.86 -13.95
CA ARG A 141 -10.01 -9.00 -13.40
C ARG A 141 -9.22 -10.29 -13.66
N ARG A 142 -8.88 -11.03 -12.60
CA ARG A 142 -8.07 -12.25 -12.65
C ARG A 142 -8.58 -13.26 -11.64
N ARG A 143 -8.32 -14.54 -11.93
CA ARG A 143 -8.47 -15.63 -10.95
C ARG A 143 -7.16 -15.82 -10.20
N VAL A 144 -7.20 -15.67 -8.89
CA VAL A 144 -6.03 -15.75 -8.01
C VAL A 144 -6.22 -16.88 -6.99
N LYS A 145 -5.21 -17.73 -6.87
CA LYS A 145 -5.18 -18.87 -5.95
C LYS A 145 -4.46 -18.48 -4.67
N MET A 146 -4.88 -19.04 -3.54
CA MET A 146 -4.20 -18.83 -2.26
C MET A 146 -4.30 -20.06 -1.38
N SER A 147 -3.26 -20.33 -0.58
CA SER A 147 -3.27 -21.40 0.42
C SER A 147 -3.68 -20.79 1.75
N LEU A 148 -4.79 -21.24 2.32
CA LEU A 148 -5.33 -20.75 3.57
C LEU A 148 -5.41 -21.87 4.60
N THR A 149 -5.25 -21.52 5.86
CA THR A 149 -5.32 -22.42 7.01
C THR A 149 -6.21 -21.83 8.08
N GLY A 150 -6.70 -22.65 9.01
CA GLY A 150 -7.38 -22.19 10.21
C GLY A 150 -8.52 -21.20 9.94
N ARG A 151 -8.47 -20.03 10.60
CA ARG A 151 -9.54 -19.01 10.59
C ARG A 151 -9.83 -18.47 9.19
N ASP A 152 -8.80 -18.25 8.40
CA ASP A 152 -8.93 -17.69 7.06
C ASP A 152 -9.61 -18.68 6.12
N TYR A 153 -9.25 -19.96 6.20
CA TYR A 153 -9.97 -20.96 5.40
C TYR A 153 -11.46 -21.02 5.76
N HIS A 154 -11.81 -20.93 7.06
CA HIS A 154 -13.20 -20.89 7.50
C HIS A 154 -13.96 -19.65 7.04
N LEU A 155 -13.31 -18.47 7.02
CA LEU A 155 -13.92 -17.26 6.49
C LEU A 155 -14.15 -17.37 4.97
N ALA A 156 -13.22 -17.97 4.22
CA ALA A 156 -13.38 -18.22 2.80
C ALA A 156 -14.55 -19.16 2.50
N ILE A 157 -14.78 -20.19 3.33
CA ILE A 157 -15.98 -21.06 3.24
C ILE A 157 -17.24 -20.22 3.39
N ARG A 158 -17.37 -19.45 4.48
CA ARG A 158 -18.59 -18.65 4.73
C ARG A 158 -18.85 -17.65 3.61
N ALA A 159 -17.82 -16.94 3.18
CA ALA A 159 -17.94 -15.98 2.09
C ALA A 159 -18.36 -16.65 0.77
N HIS A 160 -17.89 -17.88 0.51
CA HIS A 160 -18.32 -18.66 -0.65
C HIS A 160 -19.81 -19.05 -0.56
N GLU A 161 -20.24 -19.57 0.59
CA GLU A 161 -21.64 -19.97 0.85
C GLU A 161 -22.59 -18.77 0.76
N GLU A 162 -22.21 -17.65 1.37
CA GLU A 162 -22.99 -16.41 1.40
C GLU A 162 -22.86 -15.59 0.11
N ARG A 163 -22.03 -16.03 -0.85
CA ARG A 163 -21.68 -15.29 -2.08
C ARG A 163 -21.19 -13.86 -1.82
N ARG A 164 -20.49 -13.66 -0.71
CA ARG A 164 -19.91 -12.37 -0.34
C ARG A 164 -18.53 -12.22 -0.97
N SER A 165 -18.20 -10.98 -1.31
CA SER A 165 -16.83 -10.64 -1.69
C SER A 165 -15.93 -10.65 -0.46
N ILE A 166 -14.68 -11.03 -0.66
CA ILE A 166 -13.59 -10.89 0.31
C ILE A 166 -12.50 -10.01 -0.27
N LYS A 167 -11.74 -9.38 0.62
CA LYS A 167 -10.47 -8.74 0.31
C LYS A 167 -9.36 -9.64 0.84
N ALA A 168 -8.45 -10.01 -0.04
CA ALA A 168 -7.25 -10.80 0.29
C ALA A 168 -6.00 -9.98 0.03
N THR A 169 -5.05 -10.02 0.95
CA THR A 169 -3.76 -9.34 0.85
C THR A 169 -2.61 -10.34 0.97
N GLY A 170 -1.58 -10.17 0.15
CA GLY A 170 -0.39 -11.01 0.12
C GLY A 170 0.46 -10.74 -1.12
N GLU A 171 1.51 -11.51 -1.36
CA GLU A 171 2.41 -11.29 -2.51
C GLU A 171 1.87 -11.98 -3.76
N VAL A 172 1.73 -11.27 -4.89
CA VAL A 172 1.30 -11.93 -6.14
C VAL A 172 2.46 -12.56 -6.90
N ALA A 173 2.32 -13.85 -7.21
CA ALA A 173 3.22 -14.59 -8.08
C ALA A 173 2.47 -15.24 -9.26
N LEU A 174 3.08 -15.23 -10.45
CA LEU A 174 2.59 -16.01 -11.59
C LEU A 174 3.34 -17.34 -11.66
N GLU A 175 2.67 -18.44 -11.30
CA GLU A 175 3.26 -19.78 -11.28
C GLU A 175 2.45 -20.73 -12.15
N SER A 176 3.11 -21.44 -13.07
CA SER A 176 2.45 -22.44 -13.94
C SER A 176 1.17 -21.90 -14.59
N ARG A 177 1.22 -20.65 -15.11
CA ARG A 177 0.10 -19.95 -15.76
C ARG A 177 -1.10 -19.63 -14.84
N SER A 178 -0.93 -19.75 -13.52
CA SER A 178 -1.92 -19.37 -12.51
C SER A 178 -1.38 -18.21 -11.66
N TRP A 179 -2.23 -17.25 -11.34
CA TRP A 179 -1.90 -16.21 -10.36
C TRP A 179 -2.08 -16.79 -8.96
N TRP A 180 -1.09 -16.57 -8.10
CA TRP A 180 -1.07 -16.99 -6.71
C TRP A 180 -0.86 -15.78 -5.81
N LEU A 181 -1.55 -15.78 -4.68
CA LEU A 181 -1.25 -14.95 -3.53
C LEU A 181 -0.41 -15.82 -2.57
N ARG A 182 0.76 -15.32 -2.19
CA ARG A 182 1.79 -16.00 -1.40
C ARG A 182 2.17 -15.17 -0.18
N GLY A 183 3.04 -15.75 0.65
CA GLY A 183 3.50 -15.13 1.89
C GLY A 183 2.42 -15.18 3.00
N PRO A 184 2.50 -14.27 3.99
CA PRO A 184 1.46 -14.13 4.99
C PRO A 184 0.19 -13.57 4.34
N ILE A 185 -0.77 -14.46 4.09
CA ILE A 185 -2.06 -14.10 3.49
C ILE A 185 -3.02 -13.71 4.60
N GLU A 186 -3.63 -12.53 4.48
CA GLU A 186 -4.75 -12.12 5.33
C GLU A 186 -5.99 -11.97 4.46
N ILE A 187 -7.13 -12.42 4.98
CA ILE A 187 -8.42 -12.19 4.34
C ILE A 187 -9.39 -11.53 5.30
N ARG A 188 -10.19 -10.62 4.74
CA ARG A 188 -11.25 -9.93 5.47
C ARG A 188 -12.45 -9.71 4.57
N LEU A 189 -13.61 -9.53 5.20
CA LEU A 189 -14.75 -9.00 4.48
C LEU A 189 -14.44 -7.53 4.12
N PRO A 190 -14.74 -7.07 2.89
CA PRO A 190 -14.75 -5.65 2.61
C PRO A 190 -15.71 -5.04 3.63
N LEU A 191 -15.29 -3.96 4.27
CA LEU A 191 -16.20 -3.15 5.06
C LEU A 191 -17.43 -2.90 4.19
N GLU A 192 -18.61 -3.21 4.71
CA GLU A 192 -19.86 -2.85 4.07
C GLU A 192 -19.83 -1.33 4.01
N SER A 193 -19.46 -0.78 2.85
CA SER A 193 -19.77 0.60 2.54
C SER A 193 -21.28 0.68 2.60
N ASP A 194 -21.79 1.21 3.68
CA ASP A 194 -23.19 1.57 3.79
C ASP A 194 -23.54 2.44 2.56
N SER A 195 -24.59 1.99 1.85
CA SER A 195 -25.34 2.64 0.76
C SER A 195 -24.91 2.41 -0.69
#